data_AF-A0A6S6TZD7-F1
#
_entry.id   AF-A0A6S6TZD7-F1
#
_cell.length_a   1.000
_cell.length_b   1.000
_cell.length_c   1.000
_cell.angle_alpha   90.00
_cell.angle_beta   90.00
_cell.angle_gamma   90.00
#
_symmetry.space_group_name_H-M   'P 1'
#
loop_
_entity.id
_entity.type
_entity.pdbx_description
1 polymer ?
#
loop_
_entity_poly.entity_id
_entity_poly.type
_entity_poly.pdbx_seq_one_letter_code
_entity_poly.pdbx_strand_id
1 'polypeptide(L)' 'MLKIGQLNTLRITKTVTFGLYLDGGSYGEILLPRRYMPEACEVDDELDVF' A
#
# COMPACT_ATOMS: atom_id res chain seq x y z
N MET A 1 9.08 10.05 0.59
CA MET A 1 8.39 10.99 1.50
C MET A 1 6.93 11.01 1.07
N LEU A 2 6.02 10.55 1.92
CA LEU A 2 4.58 10.49 1.60
C LEU A 2 4.03 11.92 1.43
N LYS A 3 3.29 12.16 0.35
CA LYS A 3 2.63 13.45 0.07
C LYS A 3 1.12 13.26 0.03
N ILE A 4 0.44 13.84 1.02
CA ILE A 4 -1.02 13.78 1.12
C ILE A 4 -1.65 14.53 -0.06
N GLY A 5 -2.66 13.92 -0.69
CA GLY A 5 -3.34 14.49 -1.86
C GLY A 5 -2.54 14.37 -3.16
N GLN A 6 -1.57 13.46 -3.21
CA GLN A 6 -0.80 13.10 -4.41
C GLN A 6 -0.72 11.58 -4.51
N LEU A 7 -0.41 11.08 -5.71
CA LEU A 7 -0.07 9.68 -5.89
C LEU A 7 1.27 9.39 -5.19
N ASN A 8 1.29 8.32 -4.40
CA ASN A 8 2.44 7.83 -3.67
C ASN A 8 2.68 6.38 -4.06
N THR A 9 3.89 6.08 -4.49
CA THR A 9 4.36 4.71 -4.68
C THR A 9 4.78 4.17 -3.31
N LEU A 10 4.04 3.20 -2.78
CA LEU A 10 4.31 2.56 -1.50
C LEU A 10 4.53 1.07 -1.67
N ARG A 11 5.50 0.53 -0.92
CA ARG A 11 5.84 -0.89 -0.95
C ARG A 11 4.90 -1.70 -0.05
N ILE A 12 4.48 -2.86 -0.52
CA ILE A 12 3.68 -3.81 0.26
C ILE A 12 4.55 -4.50 1.30
N THR A 13 4.20 -4.33 2.58
CA THR A 13 4.88 -4.99 3.70
C THR A 13 4.21 -6.30 4.07
N LYS A 14 2.89 -6.40 3.88
CA LYS A 14 2.12 -7.57 4.29
C LYS A 14 0.83 -7.73 3.52
N THR A 15 0.54 -8.97 3.12
CA THR A 15 -0.73 -9.35 2.51
C THR A 15 -1.64 -10.02 3.54
N VAL A 16 -2.90 -9.57 3.64
CA VAL A 16 -3.92 -10.16 4.51
C VAL A 16 -5.20 -10.44 3.74
N THR A 17 -6.11 -11.25 4.30
CA THR A 17 -7.32 -11.70 3.58
C THR A 17 -8.28 -10.58 3.20
N PHE A 18 -8.22 -9.43 3.89
CA PHE A 18 -9.09 -8.27 3.71
C PHE A 18 -8.38 -7.04 3.10
N GLY A 19 -7.10 -7.14 2.73
CA GLY A 19 -6.33 -6.00 2.21
C GLY A 19 -4.82 -6.21 2.18
N LEU A 20 -4.09 -5.12 2.01
CA LEU A 20 -2.63 -5.06 2.03
C LEU A 20 -2.18 -3.99 3.01
N TYR A 21 -1.06 -4.23 3.69
CA TYR A 21 -0.34 -3.17 4.39
C TYR A 21 0.78 -2.65 3.52
N LEU A 22 0.89 -1.33 3.46
CA LEU A 22 1.88 -0.57 2.72
C LEU A 22 2.80 0.18 3.68
N ASP A 23 4.06 0.28 3.32
CA ASP A 23 5.09 1.00 4.07
C ASP A 23 4.92 2.52 3.89
N GLY A 24 4.26 3.17 4.85
CA GLY A 24 4.13 4.63 4.91
C GLY A 24 5.35 5.32 5.53
N GLY A 25 6.43 4.59 5.82
CA GLY A 25 7.63 5.11 6.47
C GLY A 25 7.33 5.75 7.83
N SER A 26 7.59 7.05 7.96
CA SER A 26 7.37 7.79 9.21
C SER A 26 5.90 7.89 9.64
N TYR A 27 4.96 7.59 8.75
CA TYR A 27 3.52 7.59 9.03
C TYR A 27 3.01 6.23 9.52
N GLY A 28 3.88 5.21 9.59
CA GLY A 28 3.52 3.85 9.96
C GLY A 28 3.00 3.04 8.77
N GLU A 29 2.26 1.97 9.07
CA GLU A 29 1.68 1.08 8.06
C GLU A 29 0.32 1.62 7.58
N ILE A 30 0.11 1.62 6.27
CA ILE A 30 -1.15 2.06 5.64
C ILE A 30 -1.90 0.83 5.14
N LEU A 31 -3.15 0.66 5.56
CA LEU A 31 -4.01 -0.44 5.09
C LEU A 31 -4.72 -0.05 3.79
N LEU A 32 -4.42 -0.76 2.69
CA LEU A 32 -5.18 -0.72 1.45
C LEU A 32 -6.27 -1.80 1.47
N PRO A 33 -7.56 -1.42 1.47
CA PRO A 33 -8.66 -2.39 1.46
C PRO A 33 -8.69 -3.23 0.19
N ARG A 34 -9.13 -4.48 0.29
CA ARG A 34 -9.23 -5.42 -0.84
C ARG A 34 -10.01 -4.90 -2.06
N ARG A 35 -10.96 -3.99 -1.88
CA ARG A 35 -11.75 -3.40 -2.98
C ARG A 35 -10.89 -2.57 -3.95
N TYR A 36 -9.74 -2.09 -3.48
CA TYR A 36 -8.79 -1.28 -4.27
C TYR A 36 -7.49 -2.03 -4.58
N MET A 37 -7.42 -3.33 -4.24
CA MET A 37 -6.25 -4.14 -4.56
C MET A 37 -6.25 -4.50 -6.06
N PRO A 38 -5.10 -4.39 -6.74
CA PRO A 38 -4.93 -5.00 -8.05
C PRO A 38 -4.91 -6.53 -7.95
N GLU A 39 -5.15 -7.20 -9.09
CA GLU A 39 -5.32 -8.67 -9.15
C GLU A 39 -4.02 -9.44 -8.88
N ALA A 40 -2.86 -8.83 -9.10
CA ALA A 40 -1.55 -9.44 -8.90
C ALA A 40 -0.63 -8.45 -8.19
N CYS A 41 -0.43 -8.66 -6.89
CA CYS A 41 0.51 -7.89 -6.09
C CYS A 41 0.99 -8.76 -4.93
N GLU A 42 2.31 -8.86 -4.79
CA GLU A 42 3.00 -9.67 -3.80
C GLU A 42 3.64 -8.80 -2.72
N VAL A 43 4.09 -9.41 -1.63
CA VAL A 43 4.91 -8.67 -0.64
C VAL A 43 6.19 -8.21 -1.32
N ASP A 44 6.69 -7.03 -0.96
CA ASP A 44 7.80 -6.30 -1.59
C ASP A 44 7.50 -5.63 -2.94
N ASP A 45 6.32 -5.82 -3.55
CA ASP A 45 5.92 -5.02 -4.71
C ASP A 45 5.60 -3.57 -4.31
N GLU A 46 5.69 -2.66 -5.28
CA GLU A 46 5.33 -1.25 -5.13
C GLU A 46 3.98 -0.96 -5.79
N LEU A 47 3.13 -0.20 -5.09
CA LEU A 47 1.80 0.21 -5.54
C LEU A 47 1.64 1.72 -5.49
N ASP A 48 1.09 2.28 -6.57
CA ASP A 48 0.67 3.67 -6.61
C ASP A 48 -0.68 3.85 -5.93
N VAL A 49 -0.69 4.57 -4.80
CA VAL A 49 -1.89 4.87 -4.01
C VAL A 49 -2.05 6.38 -3.82
N PHE A 50 -3.30 6.87 -3.85
CA PHE A 50 -3.66 8.29 -3.70
C PHE A 50 -4.46 8.52 -2.42
#